data_AF-A0A7S4NLA1-F1
#
_entry.id   AF-A0A7S4NLA1-F1
#
_cell.length_a   1.000
_cell.length_b   1.000
_cell.length_c   1.000
_cell.angle_alpha   90.00
_cell.angle_beta   90.00
_cell.angle_gamma   90.00
#
_symmetry.space_group_name_H-M   'P 1'
#
loop_
_entity.id
_entity.type
_entity.pdbx_description
1 polymer ?
#
loop_
_entity_poly.entity_id
_entity_poly.type
_entity_poly.pdbx_seq_one_letter_code
_entity_poly.pdbx_strand_id
1 'polypeptide(L)'
;ENADEWYRWWKSAAPESTPTPGDSSDELLHRLLLVRCLRIDRITVAATAFVAGALGQRYVEAVHANFADLGARANAFTPVILVEPKVTEQKQQKLKELILEAATVRQASVSSTQL
;
A
#
# COMPACT_ATOMS: atom_id res chain seq x y z
N GLU A 1 -9.64 34.88 -14.90
CA GLU A 1 -8.51 35.27 -15.76
C GLU A 1 -7.35 34.25 -15.82
N ASN A 2 -7.42 33.04 -15.25
CA ASN A 2 -6.27 32.09 -15.29
C ASN A 2 -6.54 30.79 -16.07
N ALA A 3 -7.49 30.79 -17.00
CA ALA A 3 -7.95 29.56 -17.68
C ALA A 3 -6.81 28.81 -18.41
N ASP A 4 -5.88 29.54 -19.04
CA ASP A 4 -4.75 28.95 -19.75
C ASP A 4 -3.77 28.25 -18.82
N GLU A 5 -3.55 28.79 -17.62
CA GLU A 5 -2.66 28.19 -16.62
C GLU A 5 -3.26 26.91 -16.06
N TRP A 6 -4.55 26.92 -15.74
CA TRP A 6 -5.29 25.73 -15.33
C TRP A 6 -5.30 24.66 -16.42
N TYR A 7 -5.42 25.06 -17.68
CA TYR A 7 -5.34 24.14 -18.81
C TYR A 7 -3.95 23.53 -18.96
N ARG A 8 -2.87 24.32 -18.76
CA ARG A 8 -1.49 23.82 -18.75
C ARG A 8 -1.23 22.87 -17.58
N TRP A 9 -1.69 23.22 -16.38
CA TRP A 9 -1.60 22.37 -15.19
C TRP A 9 -2.33 21.04 -15.43
N TRP A 10 -3.56 21.09 -15.96
CA TRP A 10 -4.34 19.91 -16.28
C TRP A 10 -3.65 19.02 -17.33
N LYS A 11 -3.02 19.62 -18.34
CA LYS A 11 -2.23 18.86 -19.35
C LYS A 11 -0.89 18.33 -18.85
N SER A 12 -0.41 18.78 -17.69
CA SER A 12 0.88 18.34 -17.17
C SER A 12 0.92 16.82 -16.94
N ALA A 13 2.12 16.25 -16.97
CA ALA A 13 2.30 14.82 -16.76
C ALA A 13 2.12 14.40 -15.29
N ALA A 14 2.38 15.31 -14.36
CA ALA A 14 2.32 15.10 -12.91
C ALA A 14 1.69 16.33 -12.19
N PRO A 15 0.38 16.57 -12.40
CA PRO A 15 -0.32 17.73 -11.80
C PRO A 15 -0.33 17.70 -10.27
N GLU A 16 -0.31 16.52 -9.66
CA GLU A 16 -0.18 16.32 -8.21
C GLU A 16 1.14 16.84 -7.63
N SER A 17 2.17 17.01 -8.45
CA SER A 17 3.46 17.55 -8.06
C SER A 17 3.68 18.99 -8.56
N THR A 18 2.80 19.47 -9.44
CA THR A 18 2.91 20.80 -10.04
C THR A 18 2.13 21.80 -9.17
N PRO A 19 2.72 22.96 -8.82
CA PRO A 19 2.00 24.01 -8.12
C PRO A 19 0.69 24.35 -8.83
N THR A 20 -0.39 24.49 -8.06
CA THR A 20 -1.70 24.85 -8.59
C THR A 20 -1.68 26.31 -9.04
N PRO A 21 -2.28 26.67 -10.19
CA PRO A 21 -2.32 28.05 -10.64
C PRO A 21 -3.05 28.99 -9.66
N GLY A 22 -2.47 30.17 -9.41
CA GLY A 22 -3.00 31.20 -8.49
C GLY A 22 -2.69 30.96 -7.00
N ASP A 23 -3.18 31.86 -6.14
CA ASP A 23 -3.01 31.83 -4.66
C ASP A 23 -3.87 30.75 -3.96
N SER A 24 -4.13 29.64 -4.65
CA SER A 24 -4.78 28.49 -4.01
C SER A 24 -3.81 27.92 -2.96
N SER A 25 -4.25 27.84 -1.70
CA SER A 25 -3.38 27.37 -0.63
C SER A 25 -2.84 25.99 -0.99
N ASP A 26 -1.52 25.83 -0.90
CA ASP A 26 -0.82 24.57 -1.23
C ASP A 26 -1.01 23.52 -0.11
N GLU A 27 -2.18 23.51 0.49
CA GLU A 27 -2.56 22.54 1.49
C GLU A 27 -2.72 21.17 0.81
N LEU A 28 -2.06 20.17 1.40
CA LEU A 28 -2.03 18.80 0.89
C LEU A 28 -3.43 18.26 0.56
N LEU A 29 -4.42 18.60 1.39
CA LEU A 29 -5.81 18.15 1.19
C LEU A 29 -6.46 18.82 -0.03
N HIS A 30 -6.31 20.14 -0.20
CA HIS A 30 -6.87 20.84 -1.36
C HIS A 30 -6.29 20.30 -2.66
N ARG A 31 -4.98 20.06 -2.70
CA ARG A 31 -4.31 19.47 -3.85
C ARG A 31 -4.85 18.06 -4.18
N LEU A 32 -5.07 17.21 -3.17
CA LEU A 32 -5.69 15.90 -3.36
C LEU A 32 -7.11 16.00 -3.94
N LEU A 33 -7.92 16.93 -3.44
CA LEU A 33 -9.29 17.14 -3.91
C LEU A 33 -9.32 17.65 -5.36
N LEU A 34 -8.42 18.57 -5.72
CA LEU A 34 -8.31 19.08 -7.08
C LEU A 34 -7.95 17.98 -8.08
N VAL A 35 -6.95 17.15 -7.76
CA VAL A 35 -6.57 16.01 -8.61
C VAL A 35 -7.72 15.00 -8.70
N ARG A 36 -8.40 14.69 -7.60
CA ARG A 36 -9.57 13.78 -7.62
C ARG A 36 -10.68 14.27 -8.56
N CYS A 37 -10.96 15.57 -8.57
CA CYS A 37 -12.04 16.13 -9.38
C CYS A 37 -11.67 16.27 -10.87
N LEU A 38 -10.42 16.63 -11.17
CA LEU A 38 -10.02 17.02 -12.53
C LEU A 38 -9.19 15.96 -13.27
N ARG A 39 -8.53 15.05 -12.52
CA ARG A 39 -7.61 14.03 -13.02
C ARG A 39 -7.60 12.77 -12.16
N ILE A 40 -8.73 12.07 -12.19
CA ILE A 40 -8.93 10.83 -11.42
C ILE A 40 -7.89 9.75 -11.75
N ASP A 41 -7.27 9.78 -12.93
CA ASP A 41 -6.17 8.87 -13.30
C ASP A 41 -4.93 9.01 -12.41
N ARG A 42 -4.76 10.18 -11.78
CA ARG A 42 -3.62 10.51 -10.90
C ARG A 42 -3.97 10.41 -9.41
N ILE A 43 -5.18 9.98 -9.07
CA ILE A 43 -5.65 9.98 -7.68
C ILE A 43 -4.80 9.09 -6.76
N THR A 44 -4.28 7.97 -7.25
CA THR A 44 -3.46 7.05 -6.46
C THR A 44 -2.13 7.70 -6.08
N VAL A 45 -1.48 8.36 -7.03
CA VAL A 45 -0.22 9.09 -6.81
C VAL A 45 -0.45 10.27 -5.86
N ALA A 46 -1.51 11.05 -6.09
CA ALA A 46 -1.86 12.18 -5.23
C ALA A 46 -2.20 11.73 -3.80
N ALA A 47 -2.93 10.63 -3.63
CA ALA A 47 -3.25 10.07 -2.32
C ALA A 47 -1.99 9.59 -1.58
N THR A 48 -1.07 8.92 -2.28
CA THR A 48 0.22 8.53 -1.73
C THR A 48 1.02 9.75 -1.27
N ALA A 49 1.10 10.81 -2.08
CA ALA A 49 1.78 12.05 -1.71
C ALA A 49 1.12 12.73 -0.51
N PHE A 50 -0.21 12.75 -0.44
CA PHE A 50 -0.96 13.27 0.70
C PHE A 50 -0.65 12.51 1.99
N VAL A 51 -0.73 11.17 1.96
CA VAL A 51 -0.45 10.33 3.14
C VAL A 51 1.00 10.50 3.58
N ALA A 52 1.94 10.53 2.63
CA ALA A 52 3.35 10.75 2.92
C ALA A 52 3.61 12.13 3.56
N GLY A 53 2.94 13.18 3.08
CA GLY A 53 3.06 14.53 3.62
C GLY A 53 2.36 14.74 4.97
N ALA A 54 1.20 14.10 5.17
CA ALA A 54 0.39 14.28 6.37
C ALA A 54 0.79 13.35 7.53
N LEU A 55 1.15 12.10 7.24
CA LEU A 55 1.47 11.07 8.24
C LEU A 55 2.94 10.65 8.23
N GLY A 56 3.64 10.84 7.11
CA GLY A 56 5.05 10.49 6.92
C GLY A 56 5.26 9.33 5.93
N GLN A 57 6.46 9.28 5.34
CA GLN A 57 6.82 8.30 4.29
C GLN A 57 6.62 6.83 4.70
N ARG A 58 6.85 6.48 5.97
CA ARG A 58 6.65 5.12 6.49
C ARG A 58 5.25 4.54 6.30
N TYR A 59 4.24 5.39 6.05
CA TYR A 59 2.84 4.99 5.84
C TYR A 59 2.50 4.68 4.38
N VAL A 60 3.41 4.97 3.44
CA VAL A 60 3.26 4.63 2.03
C VAL A 60 4.32 3.65 1.53
N GLU A 61 5.40 3.48 2.30
CA GLU A 61 6.39 2.45 2.05
C GLU A 61 5.80 1.06 2.25
N ALA A 62 6.25 0.11 1.42
CA ALA A 62 5.87 -1.28 1.57
C ALA A 62 6.38 -1.82 2.92
N VAL A 63 5.46 -2.31 3.75
CA VAL A 63 5.81 -2.95 5.02
C VAL A 63 6.43 -4.30 4.71
N HIS A 64 7.69 -4.48 5.09
CA HIS A 64 8.37 -5.77 5.02
C HIS A 64 7.91 -6.62 6.21
N ALA A 65 7.24 -7.74 5.95
CA ALA A 65 6.80 -8.64 7.01
C ALA A 65 8.01 -9.29 7.69
N ASN A 66 8.18 -9.03 9.00
CA ASN A 66 9.15 -9.75 9.82
C ASN A 66 8.50 -11.02 10.39
N PHE A 67 8.79 -12.17 9.78
CA PHE A 67 8.24 -13.45 10.20
C PHE A 67 8.73 -13.92 11.57
N ALA A 68 9.91 -13.46 12.03
CA ALA A 68 10.41 -13.79 13.36
C ALA A 68 9.55 -13.11 14.45
N ASP A 69 9.24 -11.82 14.29
CA ASP A 69 8.36 -11.09 15.20
C ASP A 69 6.93 -11.67 15.20
N LEU A 70 6.47 -12.11 14.03
CA LEU A 70 5.17 -12.75 13.87
C LEU A 70 5.12 -14.09 14.61
N GLY A 71 6.18 -14.90 14.51
CA GLY A 71 6.33 -16.15 15.24
C GLY A 71 6.33 -15.94 16.76
N ALA A 72 7.04 -14.92 17.25
CA ALA A 72 7.07 -14.59 18.68
C ALA A 72 5.70 -14.15 19.25
N ARG A 73 4.82 -13.58 18.42
CA ARG A 73 3.45 -13.17 18.81
C ARG A 73 2.43 -14.29 18.66
N ALA A 74 2.72 -15.29 17.84
CA ALA A 74 1.84 -16.41 17.59
C ALA A 74 1.76 -17.32 18.83
N ASN A 75 0.55 -17.76 19.18
CA ASN A 75 0.34 -18.75 20.23
C ASN A 75 -0.96 -19.53 19.96
N ALA A 76 -1.29 -20.50 20.81
CA ALA A 76 -2.46 -21.36 20.65
C ALA A 76 -3.80 -20.59 20.57
N PHE A 77 -3.88 -19.39 21.15
CA PHE A 77 -5.06 -18.52 21.15
C PHE A 77 -4.98 -17.37 20.14
N THR A 78 -3.85 -17.21 19.44
CA THR A 78 -3.63 -16.14 18.46
C THR A 78 -3.09 -16.75 17.17
N PRO A 79 -3.96 -17.28 16.30
CA PRO A 79 -3.55 -17.87 15.04
C PRO A 79 -3.06 -16.80 14.06
N VAL A 80 -2.04 -17.15 13.28
CA VAL A 80 -1.50 -16.32 12.20
C VAL A 80 -2.04 -16.83 10.87
N ILE A 81 -2.67 -15.94 10.10
CA ILE A 81 -3.22 -16.24 8.78
C ILE A 81 -2.43 -15.46 7.73
N LEU A 82 -1.88 -16.18 6.75
CA LEU A 82 -1.18 -15.61 5.60
C LEU A 82 -2.06 -15.73 4.37
N VAL A 83 -2.45 -14.59 3.78
CA VAL A 83 -3.23 -14.55 2.55
C VAL A 83 -2.28 -14.26 1.40
N GLU A 84 -2.00 -15.27 0.59
CA GLU A 84 -1.17 -15.12 -0.60
C GLU A 84 -2.00 -15.33 -1.89
N PRO A 85 -1.90 -14.41 -2.88
CA PRO A 85 -2.62 -14.56 -4.14
C PRO A 85 -2.10 -15.74 -4.98
N LYS A 86 -0.85 -16.15 -4.76
CA LYS A 86 -0.26 -17.35 -5.37
C LYS A 86 0.64 -18.05 -4.36
N VAL A 87 0.24 -19.25 -3.97
CA VAL A 87 1.08 -20.14 -3.18
C VAL A 87 2.26 -20.56 -4.04
N THR A 88 3.48 -20.20 -3.60
CA THR A 88 4.73 -20.64 -4.24
C THR A 88 5.46 -21.57 -3.29
N GLU A 89 5.92 -22.72 -3.79
CA GLU A 89 6.60 -23.72 -2.96
C GLU A 89 7.83 -23.16 -2.23
N GLN A 90 8.60 -22.29 -2.88
CA GLN A 90 9.77 -21.64 -2.26
C GLN A 90 9.41 -20.79 -1.04
N LYS A 91 8.30 -20.05 -1.11
CA LYS A 91 7.83 -19.24 0.02
C LYS A 91 7.28 -20.14 1.12
N GLN A 92 6.55 -21.19 0.76
CA GLN A 92 6.09 -22.18 1.74
C GLN A 92 7.25 -22.86 2.45
N GLN A 93 8.32 -23.21 1.72
CA GLN A 93 9.50 -23.83 2.30
C GLN A 93 10.23 -22.89 3.25
N LYS A 94 10.40 -21.63 2.86
CA LYS A 94 11.01 -20.61 3.72
C LYS A 94 10.17 -20.30 4.97
N LEU A 95 8.84 -20.27 4.83
CA LEU A 95 7.91 -20.14 5.96
C LEU A 95 8.01 -21.34 6.90
N LYS A 96 8.11 -22.56 6.36
CA LYS A 96 8.29 -23.78 7.16
C LYS A 96 9.59 -23.75 7.96
N GLU A 97 10.70 -23.35 7.34
CA GLU A 97 12.00 -23.23 8.03
C GLU A 97 11.92 -22.25 9.20
N LEU A 98 11.34 -21.05 8.98
CA LEU A 98 11.19 -20.03 10.03
C LEU A 98 10.26 -20.47 11.17
N ILE A 99 9.19 -21.22 10.87
CA ILE A 99 8.26 -21.71 11.90
C ILE A 99 8.82 -22.94 12.62
N LEU A 100 9.61 -23.79 11.95
CA LEU A 100 10.21 -24.98 12.54
C LEU A 100 11.25 -24.62 13.62
N GLU A 101 11.94 -23.49 13.47
CA GLU A 101 12.79 -22.93 14.53
C GLU A 101 11.99 -22.52 15.78
N ALA A 102 10.70 -22.21 15.63
CA ALA A 102 9.85 -21.71 16.71
C ALA A 102 8.97 -22.79 17.37
N ALA A 103 8.54 -23.84 16.64
CA ALA A 103 7.64 -24.86 17.17
C ALA A 103 7.58 -26.16 16.32
N THR A 104 6.99 -27.22 16.90
CA THR A 104 6.64 -28.44 16.15
C THR A 104 5.47 -28.16 15.19
N VAL A 105 5.74 -28.27 13.89
CA VAL A 105 4.75 -27.98 12.83
C VAL A 105 3.92 -29.21 12.49
N ARG A 106 2.59 -29.04 12.42
CA ARG A 106 1.66 -29.99 11.79
C ARG A 106 1.10 -29.36 10.52
N GLN A 107 1.26 -30.02 9.37
CA GLN A 107 0.74 -29.56 8.09
C GLN A 107 -0.49 -30.37 7.68
N ALA A 108 -1.53 -29.68 7.23
CA ALA A 108 -2.67 -30.26 6.54
C ALA A 108 -2.92 -29.46 5.26
N SER A 109 -3.15 -30.15 4.13
CA SER A 109 -3.57 -29.53 2.87
C SER A 109 -5.06 -29.78 2.68
N VAL A 110 -5.83 -28.71 2.48
CA VAL A 110 -7.22 -28.82 2.06
C VAL A 110 -7.25 -28.59 0.55
N SER A 111 -7.47 -29.65 -0.22
CA SER A 111 -7.72 -29.53 -1.65
C SER A 111 -9.13 -29.01 -1.86
N SER A 112 -9.31 -28.07 -2.79
CA SER A 112 -10.64 -27.69 -3.25
C SER A 112 -11.30 -28.92 -3.88
N THR A 113 -12.29 -29.49 -3.20
CA THR A 113 -13.23 -30.42 -3.82
C THR A 113 -13.97 -29.62 -4.87
N GLN A 114 -13.71 -29.92 -6.14
CA GLN A 114 -14.47 -29.32 -7.23
C GLN A 114 -15.93 -29.79 -7.10
N LEU A 115 -16.84 -28.83 -7.03
CA LEU A 115 -18.28 -29.04 -7.23
C LEU A 115 -18.57 -29.23 -8.72
#